data_AF-A0A2H2YBS8-F1
#
_entry.id   AF-A0A2H2YBS8-F1
#
_cell.length_a   1.000
_cell.length_b   1.000
_cell.length_c   1.000
_cell.angle_alpha   90.00
_cell.angle_beta   90.00
_cell.angle_gamma   90.00
#
_symmetry.space_group_name_H-M   'P 1'
#
loop_
_entity.id
_entity.type
_entity.pdbx_description
1 polymer ?
#
loop_
_entity_poly.entity_id
_entity_poly.type
_entity_poly.pdbx_seq_one_letter_code
_entity_poly.pdbx_strand_id
1 'polypeptide(L)'
;MYAPGGKKDGMQLIPISEVAAKDDFASIKNISRDDLLAALRIPPQLMGIVPQNAGGFGSIRDAAQVWALNELEPVQARLAQINDWLGEEVVKFRPYEIPVQE
;
A
#
# COMPACT_ATOMS: atom_id res chain seq x y z
N MET A 1 -12.94 -52.18 -0.72
CA MET A 1 -12.00 -52.31 0.41
C MET A 1 -11.98 -53.77 0.82
N TYR A 2 -10.81 -54.43 0.76
CA TYR A 2 -10.66 -55.79 1.26
C TYR A 2 -9.30 -55.91 1.97
N ALA A 3 -9.33 -56.35 3.22
CA ALA A 3 -8.15 -56.67 4.01
C ALA A 3 -8.36 -58.07 4.62
N PRO A 4 -7.77 -59.13 4.05
CA PRO A 4 -7.83 -60.46 4.64
C PRO A 4 -6.87 -60.51 5.83
N GLY A 5 -7.38 -60.82 7.02
CA GLY A 5 -6.55 -61.03 8.23
C GLY A 5 -6.63 -59.93 9.30
N GLY A 6 -7.62 -59.03 9.23
CA GLY A 6 -8.15 -58.20 10.33
C GLY A 6 -7.28 -58.00 11.58
N LYS A 7 -6.16 -57.30 11.46
CA LYS A 7 -5.51 -56.64 12.61
C LYS A 7 -5.92 -55.17 12.61
N LYS A 8 -6.38 -54.71 13.76
CA LYS A 8 -6.95 -53.36 13.99
C LYS A 8 -5.98 -52.22 13.61
N ASP A 9 -4.68 -52.52 13.50
CA ASP A 9 -3.60 -51.57 13.21
C ASP A 9 -3.16 -51.52 11.73
N GLY A 10 -3.80 -52.28 10.83
CA GLY A 10 -3.35 -52.44 9.44
C GLY A 10 -3.69 -51.29 8.48
N MET A 11 -4.43 -50.28 8.92
CA MET A 11 -4.77 -49.11 8.10
C MET A 11 -4.40 -47.84 8.85
N GLN A 12 -3.11 -47.55 8.84
CA GLN A 12 -2.60 -46.26 9.28
C GLN A 12 -2.85 -45.28 8.13
N LEU A 13 -3.86 -44.41 8.30
CA LEU A 13 -3.91 -43.17 7.52
C LEU A 13 -2.62 -42.44 7.87
N ILE A 14 -1.63 -42.51 7.00
CA ILE A 14 -0.55 -41.52 6.99
C ILE A 14 -1.33 -40.22 6.79
N PRO A 15 -1.31 -39.27 7.75
CA PRO A 15 -1.72 -37.93 7.41
C PRO A 15 -0.76 -37.58 6.28
N ILE A 16 -1.25 -37.57 5.03
CA ILE A 16 -0.71 -36.64 4.05
C ILE A 16 -0.85 -35.37 4.82
N SER A 17 0.26 -34.93 5.40
CA SER A 17 0.31 -33.73 6.17
C SER A 17 -0.53 -32.78 5.36
N GLU A 18 -1.56 -32.22 5.98
CA GLU A 18 -1.77 -30.81 5.81
C GLU A 18 -0.35 -30.24 5.83
N VAL A 19 0.25 -30.13 4.64
CA VAL A 19 1.09 -29.01 4.32
C VAL A 19 0.10 -27.92 4.63
N ALA A 20 0.15 -27.48 5.89
CA ALA A 20 -0.34 -26.22 6.33
C ALA A 20 0.43 -25.30 5.39
N ALA A 21 -0.14 -25.08 4.21
CA ALA A 21 0.06 -23.91 3.43
C ALA A 21 -0.36 -22.84 4.41
N LYS A 22 0.59 -22.45 5.25
CA LYS A 22 0.53 -21.29 6.09
C LYS A 22 0.23 -20.22 5.07
N ASP A 23 -1.02 -19.80 5.05
CA ASP A 23 -1.58 -19.18 3.86
C ASP A 23 -0.89 -17.82 3.68
N ASP A 24 0.13 -17.81 2.81
CA ASP A 24 0.95 -16.64 2.57
C ASP A 24 0.18 -15.58 1.74
N PHE A 25 -1.07 -15.84 1.33
CA PHE A 25 -1.87 -14.83 0.62
C PHE A 25 -2.02 -13.53 1.42
N ALA A 26 -2.19 -13.61 2.74
CA ALA A 26 -2.25 -12.43 3.60
C ALA A 26 -0.90 -11.68 3.62
N SER A 27 0.21 -12.42 3.71
CA SER A 27 1.57 -11.88 3.68
C SER A 27 1.88 -11.20 2.34
N ILE A 28 1.57 -11.88 1.22
CA ILE A 28 1.75 -11.38 -0.14
C ILE A 28 0.96 -10.11 -0.36
N LYS A 29 -0.31 -10.06 0.08
CA LYS A 29 -1.15 -8.86 -0.04
C LYS A 29 -0.56 -7.68 0.75
N ASN A 30 -0.07 -7.91 1.96
CA ASN A 30 0.52 -6.86 2.78
C ASN A 30 1.82 -6.33 2.16
N ILE A 31 2.71 -7.22 1.72
CA ILE A 31 3.96 -6.84 1.03
C ILE A 31 3.63 -6.05 -0.24
N SER A 32 2.72 -6.57 -1.07
CA SER A 32 2.32 -5.90 -2.32
C SER A 32 1.73 -4.51 -2.07
N ARG A 33 0.93 -4.35 -1.01
CA ARG A 33 0.40 -3.04 -0.61
C ARG A 33 1.54 -2.08 -0.25
N ASP A 34 2.48 -2.55 0.57
CA ASP A 34 3.59 -1.72 1.05
C ASP A 34 4.53 -1.32 -0.11
N ASP A 35 4.77 -2.23 -1.08
CA ASP A 35 5.51 -1.94 -2.31
C ASP A 35 4.81 -0.88 -3.17
N LEU A 36 3.49 -0.96 -3.33
CA LEU A 36 2.71 0.05 -4.06
C LEU A 36 2.75 1.42 -3.36
N LEU A 37 2.67 1.45 -2.03
CA LEU A 37 2.77 2.69 -1.25
C LEU A 37 4.14 3.33 -1.39
N ALA A 38 5.21 2.53 -1.34
CA ALA A 38 6.57 3.01 -1.57
C ALA A 38 6.77 3.56 -2.99
N ALA A 39 6.19 2.89 -4.00
CA ALA A 39 6.27 3.32 -5.39
C ALA A 39 5.51 4.63 -5.66
N LEU A 40 4.33 4.79 -5.07
CA LEU A 40 3.53 6.00 -5.22
C LEU A 40 4.10 7.19 -4.44
N ARG A 41 4.88 6.94 -3.37
CA ARG A 41 5.41 7.96 -2.46
C ARG A 41 4.33 8.86 -1.84
N ILE A 42 3.09 8.38 -1.78
CA ILE A 42 1.97 9.08 -1.13
C ILE A 42 1.79 8.49 0.27
N PRO A 43 1.78 9.31 1.34
CA PRO A 43 1.47 8.83 2.68
C PRO A 43 0.11 8.10 2.72
N PRO A 44 0.02 6.90 3.32
CA PRO A 44 -1.18 6.06 3.28
C PRO A 44 -2.44 6.75 3.85
N GLN A 45 -2.27 7.62 4.84
CA GLN A 45 -3.35 8.41 5.42
C GLN A 45 -3.97 9.41 4.45
N LEU A 46 -3.22 9.90 3.44
CA LEU A 46 -3.77 10.76 2.38
C LEU A 46 -4.57 9.97 1.35
N MET A 47 -4.36 8.64 1.28
CA MET A 47 -5.09 7.73 0.41
C MET A 47 -6.33 7.12 1.09
N GLY A 48 -6.66 7.54 2.33
CA GLY A 48 -7.80 7.01 3.08
C GLY A 48 -7.59 5.60 3.63
N ILE A 49 -6.33 5.14 3.74
CA ILE A 49 -6.02 3.82 4.31
C ILE A 49 -6.25 3.85 5.83
N VAL A 50 -6.91 2.82 6.33
CA VAL A 50 -7.13 2.64 7.78
C VAL A 50 -5.89 2.00 8.42
N PRO A 51 -5.33 2.59 9.49
CA PRO A 51 -4.16 2.03 10.17
C PRO A 51 -4.48 0.67 10.78
N GLN A 52 -3.52 -0.25 10.74
CA GLN A 52 -3.64 -1.60 11.30
C GLN A 52 -3.04 -1.71 12.71
N ASN A 53 -2.36 -0.68 13.19
CA ASN A 53 -1.71 -0.61 14.49
C ASN A 53 -2.35 0.47 15.37
N ALA A 54 -2.24 0.31 16.70
CA ALA A 54 -2.83 1.24 17.67
C ALA A 54 -2.24 2.67 17.60
N GLY A 55 -1.05 2.84 17.01
CA GLY A 55 -0.37 4.14 16.88
C GLY A 55 -0.85 5.02 15.72
N GLY A 56 -1.62 4.48 14.77
CA GLY A 56 -2.09 5.25 13.61
C GLY A 56 -0.96 5.76 12.71
N PHE A 57 -1.27 6.75 11.87
CA PHE A 57 -0.32 7.40 10.95
C PHE A 57 0.16 8.79 11.41
N GLY A 58 -0.30 9.28 12.57
CA GLY A 58 -0.01 10.64 13.04
C GLY A 58 -0.84 11.73 12.37
N SER A 59 -0.31 12.96 12.34
CA SER A 59 -0.98 14.14 11.79
C SER A 59 -1.15 14.04 10.26
N ILE A 60 -2.40 14.07 9.79
CA ILE A 60 -2.69 14.14 8.35
C ILE A 60 -2.22 15.45 7.72
N ARG A 61 -2.20 16.55 8.49
CA ARG A 61 -1.76 17.86 8.02
C ARG A 61 -0.26 17.86 7.74
N ASP A 62 0.54 17.34 8.67
CA ASP A 62 2.00 17.28 8.54
C ASP A 62 2.38 16.38 7.36
N ALA A 63 1.69 15.25 7.22
CA ALA A 63 1.86 14.35 6.08
C ALA A 63 1.53 15.03 4.74
N ALA A 64 0.42 15.77 4.68
CA ALA A 64 0.03 16.53 3.49
C ALA A 64 1.06 17.63 3.16
N GLN A 65 1.59 18.33 4.16
CA GLN A 65 2.58 19.39 3.97
C GLN A 65 3.90 18.85 3.44
N VAL A 66 4.43 17.79 4.06
CA VAL A 66 5.69 17.17 3.64
C VAL A 66 5.55 16.51 2.26
N TRP A 67 4.42 15.87 2.00
CA TRP A 67 4.13 15.29 0.69
C TRP A 67 4.00 16.37 -0.40
N ALA A 68 3.32 17.48 -0.12
CA ALA A 68 3.17 18.55 -1.09
C ALA A 68 4.53 19.15 -1.49
N LEU A 69 5.39 19.39 -0.49
CA LEU A 69 6.74 19.91 -0.72
C LEU A 69 7.62 18.94 -1.53
N ASN A 70 7.60 17.65 -1.20
CA ASN A 70 8.54 16.68 -1.78
C ASN A 70 8.04 15.99 -3.06
N GLU A 71 6.72 15.89 -3.25
CA GLU A 71 6.13 15.19 -4.40
C GLU A 71 5.31 16.12 -5.30
N LEU A 72 4.42 16.94 -4.74
CA LEU A 72 3.48 17.74 -5.54
C LEU A 72 4.19 18.89 -6.26
N GLU A 73 4.94 19.71 -5.53
CA GLU A 73 5.63 20.88 -6.09
C GLU A 73 6.63 20.49 -7.20
N PRO A 74 7.47 19.44 -7.06
CA PRO A 74 8.34 19.01 -8.16
C PRO A 74 7.59 18.54 -9.40
N VAL A 75 6.46 17.86 -9.24
CA VAL A 75 5.61 17.45 -10.36
C VAL A 75 4.98 18.67 -11.04
N GLN A 76 4.47 19.63 -10.26
CA GLN A 76 3.97 20.91 -10.78
C GLN A 76 5.06 21.68 -11.54
N ALA A 77 6.27 21.75 -10.99
CA ALA A 77 7.41 22.41 -11.64
C ALA A 77 7.78 21.74 -12.98
N ARG A 78 7.76 20.40 -13.04
CA ARG A 78 7.96 19.66 -14.31
C ARG A 78 6.87 19.99 -15.33
N LEU A 79 5.61 20.04 -14.90
CA LEU A 79 4.50 20.38 -15.79
C LEU A 79 4.58 21.84 -16.26
N ALA A 80 5.04 22.76 -15.41
CA ALA A 80 5.20 24.16 -15.75
C ALA A 80 6.25 24.41 -16.85
N GLN A 81 7.20 23.49 -17.08
CA GLN A 81 8.17 23.58 -18.19
C GLN A 81 7.50 23.61 -19.57
N ILE A 82 6.24 23.16 -19.69
CA ILE A 82 5.45 23.29 -20.92
C ILE A 82 5.34 24.75 -21.36
N ASN A 83 5.24 25.69 -20.43
CA ASN A 83 5.17 27.11 -20.74
C ASN A 83 6.45 27.60 -21.43
N ASP A 84 7.62 27.12 -20.97
CA ASP A 84 8.91 27.46 -21.56
C ASP A 84 9.03 26.93 -22.99
N TRP A 85 8.48 25.75 -23.27
CA TRP A 85 8.48 25.16 -24.61
C TRP A 85 7.57 25.90 -25.59
N LEU A 86 6.44 26.41 -25.11
CA LEU A 86 5.45 27.11 -25.94
C LEU A 86 5.71 28.62 -26.05
N GLY A 87 6.49 29.19 -25.12
CA GLY A 87 6.72 30.64 -25.05
C GLY A 87 5.51 31.44 -24.52
N GLU A 88 4.52 30.77 -23.92
CA GLU A 88 3.32 31.37 -23.34
C GLU A 88 2.88 30.63 -22.05
N GLU A 89 2.28 31.37 -21.10
CA GLU A 89 1.76 30.78 -19.83
C GLU A 89 0.42 30.07 -20.09
N VAL A 90 0.45 28.75 -20.29
CA VAL A 90 -0.74 27.90 -20.47
C VAL A 90 -1.00 26.97 -19.29
N VAL A 91 0.02 26.64 -18.50
CA VAL A 91 -0.07 25.87 -17.27
C VAL A 91 0.22 26.77 -16.07
N LYS A 92 -0.72 26.84 -15.12
CA LYS A 92 -0.54 27.57 -13.86
C LYS A 92 -1.21 26.82 -12.72
N PHE A 93 -0.55 26.80 -11.57
CA PHE A 93 -1.06 26.17 -10.35
C PHE A 93 -1.44 27.23 -9.32
N ARG A 94 -2.47 26.94 -8.54
CA ARG A 94 -2.78 27.71 -7.32
C ARG A 94 -1.86 27.24 -6.20
N PRO A 95 -1.48 28.13 -5.26
CA PRO A 95 -0.77 27.71 -4.05
C PRO A 95 -1.46 26.53 -3.38
N TYR A 96 -0.69 25.55 -2.94
CA TYR A 96 -1.23 24.44 -2.16
C TYR A 96 -1.49 24.92 -0.73
N GLU A 97 -2.76 24.98 -0.34
CA GLU A 97 -3.19 25.42 0.97
C GLU A 97 -3.84 24.26 1.72
N ILE A 98 -3.39 24.02 2.95
CA ILE A 98 -4.05 23.10 3.88
C ILE A 98 -5.00 23.93 4.73
N PRO A 99 -6.32 23.71 4.67
CA PRO A 99 -7.27 24.48 5.46
C PRO A 99 -6.95 24.37 6.95
N VAL A 100 -6.71 25.52 7.58
CA VAL A 100 -6.67 25.63 9.04
C VAL A 100 -8.11 25.50 9.52
N GLN A 101 -8.39 24.56 10.43
CA GLN A 101 -9.67 24.58 11.13
C GLN A 101 -9.56 25.66 12.20
N GLU A 102 -10.42 26.68 12.11
CA GLU A 102 -10.75 27.55 13.25
C GLU A 102 -11.51 26.76 14.34
#